data_AF-A0A958UT05-F1
#
_entry.id   AF-A0A958UT05-F1
#
_cell.length_a   1.000
_cell.length_b   1.000
_cell.length_c   1.000
_cell.angle_alpha   90.00
_cell.angle_beta   90.00
_cell.angle_gamma   90.00
#
_symmetry.space_group_name_H-M   'P 1'
#
loop_
_entity.id
_entity.type
_entity.pdbx_description
1 polymer ?
#
loop_
_entity_poly.entity_id
_entity_poly.type
_entity_poly.pdbx_seq_one_letter_code
_entity_poly.pdbx_strand_id
1 'polypeptide(L)'
;MQKFIPVVLLLIFFGSSFGQSIEKTWHFSEVKDENGLSVLKINPEKDYLKLENGSFEYQLAPQDSLKSSGDYLIQNNLLVLFFNSPADSIRRFRVDQVTDSTLALSEN
;
A
#
# COMPACT_ATOMS: atom_id res chain seq x y z
N MET A 1 52.78 11.40 34.18
CA MET A 1 51.38 11.81 33.95
C MET A 1 50.90 11.11 32.67
N GLN A 2 50.00 10.12 32.80
CA GLN A 2 49.54 9.28 31.68
C GLN A 2 48.73 10.11 30.68
N LYS A 3 49.12 10.05 29.40
CA LYS A 3 48.39 10.69 28.31
C LYS A 3 47.29 9.75 27.83
N PHE A 4 46.04 10.09 28.12
CA PHE A 4 44.88 9.38 27.59
C PHE A 4 44.53 9.94 26.21
N ILE A 5 44.52 9.08 25.19
CA ILE A 5 44.06 9.43 23.84
C ILE A 5 42.56 9.14 23.78
N PRO A 6 41.68 10.11 23.48
CA PRO A 6 40.27 9.83 23.33
C PRO A 6 40.01 9.17 21.97
N VAL A 7 39.49 7.94 21.99
CA VAL A 7 38.95 7.28 20.80
C VAL A 7 37.55 7.84 20.57
N VAL A 8 37.39 8.67 19.54
CA VAL A 8 36.09 9.18 19.11
C VAL A 8 35.42 8.10 18.27
N LEU A 9 34.44 7.40 18.85
CA LEU A 9 33.58 6.48 18.13
C LEU A 9 32.51 7.28 17.37
N LEU A 10 32.75 7.52 16.08
CA LEU A 10 31.78 8.19 15.21
C LEU A 10 30.74 7.17 14.72
N LEU A 11 29.62 7.04 15.43
CA LEU A 11 28.46 6.26 15.00
C LEU A 11 27.61 7.08 14.04
N ILE A 12 27.77 6.86 12.74
CA ILE A 12 26.90 7.46 11.73
C ILE A 12 25.65 6.58 11.57
N PHE A 13 24.54 7.00 12.19
CA PHE A 13 23.23 6.42 11.92
C PHE A 13 22.63 7.06 10.66
N PHE A 14 22.86 6.46 9.48
CA PHE A 14 21.99 6.69 8.34
C PHE A 14 20.86 5.66 8.39
N GLY A 15 19.67 6.07 8.80
CA GLY A 15 18.57 5.14 8.90
C GLY A 15 17.26 5.78 9.33
N SER A 16 16.73 6.67 8.50
CA SER A 16 15.27 6.81 8.42
C SER A 16 14.91 6.82 6.95
N SER A 17 14.71 5.63 6.39
CA SER A 17 13.70 5.52 5.34
C SER A 17 12.40 5.91 6.04
N PHE A 18 12.01 7.18 5.95
CA PHE A 18 10.60 7.52 6.05
C PHE A 18 9.96 6.76 4.89
N GLY A 19 9.53 5.53 5.15
CA GLY A 19 8.73 4.80 4.19
C GLY A 19 7.59 5.72 3.81
N GLN A 20 7.49 6.10 2.54
CA GLN A 20 6.36 6.88 2.08
C GLN A 20 5.09 6.17 2.54
N SER A 21 4.26 6.89 3.28
CA SER A 21 2.99 6.32 3.71
C SER A 21 2.15 6.06 2.47
N ILE A 22 1.54 4.88 2.42
CA ILE A 22 0.54 4.56 1.39
C ILE A 22 -0.85 5.08 1.79
N GLU A 23 -0.98 5.69 2.96
CA GLU A 23 -2.25 6.23 3.46
C GLU A 23 -2.71 7.39 2.58
N LYS A 24 -3.79 7.14 1.85
CA LYS A 24 -4.44 8.07 0.96
C LYS A 24 -5.76 7.47 0.48
N THR A 25 -6.57 8.29 -0.17
CA THR A 25 -7.56 7.80 -1.13
C THR A 25 -6.90 7.73 -2.52
N TRP A 26 -6.75 6.51 -3.02
CA TRP A 26 -6.25 6.21 -4.36
C TRP A 26 -7.44 5.99 -5.29
N HIS A 27 -7.49 6.70 -6.40
CA HIS A 27 -8.46 6.44 -7.46
C HIS A 27 -7.86 5.46 -8.45
N PHE A 28 -8.61 4.43 -8.85
CA PHE A 28 -8.10 3.48 -9.82
C PHE A 28 -7.88 4.17 -11.17
N SER A 29 -6.76 3.87 -11.82
CA SER A 29 -6.50 4.26 -13.22
C SER A 29 -6.70 3.09 -14.17
N GLU A 30 -6.31 1.88 -13.75
CA GLU A 30 -6.39 0.66 -14.53
C GLU A 30 -6.30 -0.58 -13.63
N VAL A 31 -6.85 -1.69 -14.12
CA VAL A 31 -6.58 -3.04 -13.59
C VAL A 31 -6.28 -3.92 -14.79
N LYS A 32 -5.15 -4.62 -14.73
CA LYS A 32 -4.61 -5.42 -15.84
C LYS A 32 -4.46 -6.88 -15.43
N ASP A 33 -4.60 -7.78 -16.40
CA ASP A 33 -4.20 -9.17 -16.24
C ASP A 33 -2.67 -9.34 -16.39
N GLU A 34 -2.22 -10.58 -16.29
CA GLU A 34 -0.82 -10.99 -16.50
C GLU A 34 -0.27 -10.65 -17.90
N ASN A 35 -1.14 -10.44 -18.89
CA ASN A 35 -0.77 -10.05 -20.26
C ASN A 35 -0.77 -8.52 -20.45
N GLY A 36 -1.07 -7.74 -19.40
CA GLY A 36 -1.18 -6.30 -19.45
C GLY A 36 -2.48 -5.78 -20.06
N LEU A 37 -3.46 -6.65 -20.30
CA LEU A 37 -4.76 -6.29 -20.87
C LEU A 37 -5.70 -5.79 -19.77
N SER A 38 -6.42 -4.71 -20.04
CA SER A 38 -7.40 -4.16 -19.11
C SER A 38 -8.56 -5.14 -18.90
N VAL A 39 -8.77 -5.55 -17.65
CA VAL A 39 -9.80 -6.54 -17.29
C VAL A 39 -11.14 -5.91 -16.90
N LEU A 40 -11.16 -4.62 -16.58
CA LEU A 40 -12.37 -3.90 -16.20
C LEU A 40 -12.31 -2.43 -16.61
N LYS A 41 -13.50 -1.86 -16.84
CA LYS A 41 -13.66 -0.43 -17.15
C LYS A 41 -13.76 0.35 -15.85
N ILE A 42 -12.82 1.25 -15.64
CA ILE A 42 -12.73 2.08 -14.43
C ILE A 42 -13.67 3.29 -14.53
N ASN A 43 -14.36 3.57 -13.43
CA ASN A 43 -15.03 4.85 -13.18
C ASN A 43 -14.16 5.69 -12.23
N PRO A 44 -13.39 6.68 -12.72
CA PRO A 44 -12.45 7.44 -11.90
C PRO A 44 -13.12 8.24 -10.78
N GLU A 45 -14.42 8.53 -10.89
CA GLU A 45 -15.16 9.27 -9.86
C GLU A 45 -15.66 8.38 -8.71
N LYS A 46 -15.76 7.06 -8.94
CA LYS A 46 -16.37 6.12 -7.98
C LYS A 46 -15.43 5.01 -7.52
N ASP A 47 -14.46 4.64 -8.35
CA ASP A 47 -13.57 3.51 -8.07
C ASP A 47 -12.36 4.03 -7.28
N TYR A 48 -12.27 3.60 -6.03
CA TYR A 48 -11.19 4.00 -5.12
C TYR A 48 -10.75 2.89 -4.19
N LEU A 49 -9.52 3.02 -3.69
CA LEU A 49 -8.97 2.34 -2.54
C LEU A 49 -8.56 3.41 -1.52
N LYS A 50 -9.23 3.44 -0.37
CA LYS A 50 -8.88 4.29 0.76
C LYS A 50 -8.10 3.46 1.78
N LEU A 51 -6.95 3.97 2.19
CA LEU A 51 -6.11 3.41 3.26
C LEU A 51 -5.92 4.50 4.32
N GLU A 52 -6.35 4.22 5.54
CA GLU A 52 -6.28 5.19 6.64
C GLU A 52 -6.22 4.47 7.98
N ASN A 53 -5.19 4.74 8.78
CA ASN A 53 -5.05 4.28 10.16
C ASN A 53 -5.20 2.75 10.33
N GLY A 54 -4.68 1.98 9.38
CA GLY A 54 -4.76 0.51 9.42
C GLY A 54 -6.09 -0.09 8.95
N SER A 55 -7.05 0.73 8.51
CA SER A 55 -8.30 0.25 7.89
C SER A 55 -8.36 0.62 6.41
N PHE A 56 -9.00 -0.24 5.62
CA PHE A 56 -9.24 0.00 4.20
C PHE A 56 -10.73 0.03 3.87
N GLU A 57 -11.06 0.80 2.85
CA GLU A 57 -12.33 0.74 2.13
C GLU A 57 -12.03 0.82 0.65
N TYR A 58 -12.62 -0.04 -0.17
CA TYR A 58 -12.55 0.10 -1.61
C TYR A 58 -13.87 -0.17 -2.31
N GLN A 59 -14.01 0.45 -3.46
CA GLN A 59 -15.12 0.28 -4.39
C GLN A 59 -14.54 0.13 -5.80
N LEU A 60 -15.06 -0.83 -6.56
CA LEU A 60 -14.62 -1.10 -7.92
C LEU A 60 -15.77 -1.61 -8.78
N ALA A 61 -16.01 -0.96 -9.92
CA ALA A 61 -16.97 -1.38 -10.94
C ALA A 61 -16.71 -2.81 -11.44
N PRO A 62 -17.73 -3.54 -11.94
CA PRO A 62 -19.13 -3.14 -12.11
C PRO A 62 -19.98 -3.35 -10.84
N GLN A 63 -19.38 -3.79 -9.74
CA GLN A 63 -20.05 -3.99 -8.46
C GLN A 63 -20.17 -2.66 -7.71
N ASP A 64 -20.71 -1.62 -8.37
CA ASP A 64 -20.95 -0.27 -7.83
C ASP A 64 -21.71 -0.29 -6.47
N SER A 65 -22.35 -1.40 -6.12
CA SER A 65 -23.09 -1.61 -4.88
C SER A 65 -22.31 -2.28 -3.75
N LEU A 66 -21.13 -2.86 -4.02
CA LEU A 66 -20.40 -3.71 -3.08
C LEU A 66 -19.12 -3.04 -2.62
N LYS A 67 -19.27 -2.20 -1.60
CA LYS A 67 -18.16 -1.65 -0.83
C LYS A 67 -17.51 -2.78 -0.03
N SER A 68 -16.21 -2.92 -0.22
CA SER A 68 -15.39 -3.85 0.56
C SER A 68 -14.60 -3.07 1.59
N SER A 69 -14.51 -3.61 2.80
CA SER A 69 -13.81 -2.95 3.89
C SER A 69 -13.23 -3.96 4.87
N GLY A 70 -12.30 -3.47 5.69
CA GLY A 70 -11.68 -4.23 6.76
C GLY A 70 -10.38 -3.58 7.18
N ASP A 71 -9.43 -4.39 7.61
CA ASP A 71 -8.15 -3.93 8.13
C ASP A 71 -7.02 -4.26 7.15
N TYR A 72 -5.93 -3.50 7.19
CA TYR A 72 -4.75 -3.78 6.38
C TYR A 72 -3.46 -3.73 7.19
N LEU A 73 -2.47 -4.47 6.71
CA LEU A 73 -1.09 -4.41 7.18
C LEU A 73 -0.18 -4.19 5.99
N ILE A 74 0.83 -3.32 6.16
CA ILE A 74 1.93 -3.19 5.21
C ILE A 74 3.27 -3.49 5.89
N GLN A 75 4.04 -4.40 5.31
CA GLN A 75 5.40 -4.70 5.76
C GLN A 75 6.23 -5.22 4.59
N ASN A 76 7.48 -4.76 4.43
CA ASN A 76 8.40 -5.24 3.38
C ASN A 76 7.77 -5.26 1.98
N ASN A 77 7.10 -4.18 1.59
CA ASN A 77 6.38 -4.05 0.31
C ASN A 77 5.27 -5.09 0.10
N LEU A 78 4.77 -5.72 1.16
CA LEU A 78 3.61 -6.60 1.13
C LEU A 78 2.44 -5.87 1.80
N LEU A 79 1.40 -5.58 1.02
CA LEU A 79 0.11 -5.11 1.50
C LEU A 79 -0.81 -6.32 1.68
N VAL A 80 -1.36 -6.50 2.88
CA VAL A 80 -2.32 -7.55 3.19
C VAL A 80 -3.63 -6.90 3.59
N LEU A 81 -4.70 -7.23 2.88
CA LEU A 81 -6.07 -6.78 3.17
C LEU A 81 -6.83 -7.92 3.85
N PHE A 82 -7.36 -7.65 5.05
CA PHE A 82 -8.23 -8.53 5.82
C PHE A 82 -9.66 -8.03 5.71
N PHE A 83 -10.47 -8.70 4.90
CA PHE A 83 -11.84 -8.27 4.62
C PHE A 83 -12.75 -8.61 5.79
N ASN A 84 -13.59 -7.66 6.20
CA ASN A 84 -14.68 -7.84 7.16
C ASN A 84 -16.05 -7.87 6.44
N SER A 85 -16.14 -7.28 5.25
CA SER A 85 -17.33 -7.27 4.39
C SER A 85 -16.90 -7.27 2.92
N PRO A 86 -17.55 -8.04 2.02
CA PRO A 86 -18.79 -8.81 2.20
C PRO A 86 -18.61 -10.20 2.83
N ALA A 87 -17.39 -10.74 2.91
CA ALA A 87 -17.07 -12.00 3.56
C ALA A 87 -15.61 -12.00 4.01
N ASP A 88 -15.32 -12.70 5.10
CA ASP A 88 -13.97 -12.83 5.64
C ASP A 88 -13.04 -13.49 4.60
N SER A 89 -12.10 -12.71 4.10
CA SER A 89 -11.10 -13.16 3.13
C SER A 89 -9.81 -12.36 3.30
N ILE A 90 -8.71 -12.90 2.77
CA ILE A 90 -7.41 -12.25 2.80
C ILE A 90 -6.93 -12.08 1.37
N ARG A 91 -6.59 -10.85 0.98
CA ARG A 91 -5.90 -10.57 -0.28
C ARG A 91 -4.51 -10.02 -0.02
N ARG A 92 -3.56 -10.42 -0.86
CA ARG A 92 -2.15 -10.06 -0.73
C ARG A 92 -1.69 -9.40 -2.01
N PHE A 93 -1.04 -8.25 -1.85
CA PHE A 93 -0.47 -7.49 -2.94
C PHE A 93 0.99 -7.18 -2.65
N ARG A 94 1.82 -7.28 -3.69
CA ARG A 94 3.14 -6.67 -3.67
C ARG A 94 3.01 -5.21 -4.09
N VAL A 95 3.67 -4.34 -3.34
CA VAL A 95 3.74 -2.90 -3.61
C VAL A 95 4.96 -2.65 -4.49
N ASP A 96 4.70 -2.52 -5.80
CA ASP A 96 5.75 -2.35 -6.81
C ASP A 96 6.25 -0.91 -6.88
N GLN A 97 5.37 0.06 -6.62
CA GLN A 97 5.70 1.49 -6.62
C GLN A 97 4.80 2.27 -5.66
N VAL A 98 5.41 3.21 -4.93
CA VAL A 98 4.71 4.26 -4.17
C VAL A 98 5.38 5.59 -4.49
N THR A 99 4.58 6.60 -4.81
CA THR A 99 4.96 8.01 -4.91
C THR A 99 3.84 8.85 -4.32
N ASP A 100 3.99 10.19 -4.31
CA ASP A 100 2.93 11.09 -3.84
C ASP A 100 1.62 10.99 -4.65
N SER A 101 1.68 10.47 -5.89
CA SER A 101 0.56 10.40 -6.83
C SER A 101 0.29 9.02 -7.41
N THR A 102 1.12 8.02 -7.13
CA THR A 102 1.03 6.69 -7.76
C THR A 102 1.22 5.59 -6.73
N LEU A 103 0.30 4.63 -6.73
CA LEU A 103 0.42 3.35 -6.03
C LEU A 103 0.23 2.24 -7.07
N ALA A 104 1.27 1.43 -7.28
CA ALA A 104 1.21 0.26 -8.16
C ALA A 104 1.27 -1.02 -7.32
N LEU A 105 0.29 -1.90 -7.55
CA LEU A 105 0.11 -3.16 -6.83
C LEU A 105 0.06 -4.33 -7.81
N SER A 106 0.70 -5.43 -7.46
CA SER A 106 0.56 -6.71 -8.15
C SER A 106 0.00 -7.78 -7.21
N GLU A 107 -0.96 -8.56 -7.70
CA GLU A 107 -1.46 -9.76 -7.04
C GLU A 107 -0.79 -10.99 -7.68
N ASN A 108 -0.52 -12.01 -6.88
CA ASN A 108 0.29 -13.17 -7.28
C ASN A 108 -0.37 -14.48 -6.87
#